data_AF-A0A4Q5WH64-F1
#
_entry.id   AF-A0A4Q5WH64-F1
#
_cell.length_a   1.000
_cell.length_b   1.000
_cell.length_c   1.000
_cell.angle_alpha   90.00
_cell.angle_beta   90.00
_cell.angle_gamma   90.00
#
_symmetry.space_group_name_H-M   'P 1'
#
loop_
_entity.id
_entity.type
_entity.pdbx_description
1 polymer ?
#
loop_
_entity_poly.entity_id
_entity_poly.type
_entity_poly.pdbx_seq_one_letter_code
_entity_poly.pdbx_strand_id
1 'polypeptide(L)'
;MSFINPIAFKATLPRAALIDFIARTPPDQFVFVVPPGPYIYGLFLSEDVAEFLCNEFPPDHFEIIPVAELRTLAGDAGVRIWGARGLLEL
;
A
#
# COMPACT_ATOMS: atom_id res chain seq x y z
N MET A 1 -20.20 8.76 -11.15
CA MET A 1 -19.38 7.62 -10.69
C MET A 1 -17.96 8.15 -10.63
N SER A 2 -17.49 8.53 -9.44
CA SER A 2 -16.08 8.90 -9.28
C SER A 2 -15.26 7.64 -9.54
N PHE A 3 -14.41 7.68 -10.55
CA PHE A 3 -13.45 6.61 -10.80
C PHE A 3 -12.52 6.59 -9.60
N ILE A 4 -12.65 5.56 -8.77
CA ILE A 4 -11.64 5.25 -7.76
C ILE A 4 -10.39 4.88 -8.55
N ASN A 5 -9.37 5.73 -8.51
CA ASN A 5 -8.07 5.42 -9.09
C ASN A 5 -7.22 4.77 -8.01
N PRO A 6 -7.06 3.43 -8.01
CA PRO A 6 -6.23 2.78 -7.03
C PRO A 6 -4.77 3.24 -7.20
N ILE A 7 -4.18 3.72 -6.11
CA ILE A 7 -2.78 4.14 -6.09
C ILE A 7 -1.97 3.04 -5.45
N ALA A 8 -1.09 2.41 -6.24
CA ALA A 8 -0.13 1.44 -5.74
C ALA A 8 1.24 2.09 -5.53
N PHE A 9 1.93 1.65 -4.48
CA PHE A 9 3.22 2.22 -4.11
C PHE A 9 4.13 1.16 -3.47
N LYS A 10 5.40 1.49 -3.47
CA LYS A 10 6.50 0.79 -2.82
C LYS A 10 7.16 1.78 -1.88
N ALA A 11 7.42 1.34 -0.66
CA ALA A 11 8.06 2.19 0.33
C ALA A 11 9.02 1.42 1.24
N THR A 12 9.99 2.12 1.80
CA THR A 12 10.88 1.63 2.86
C THR A 12 10.46 2.25 4.19
N LEU A 13 9.28 1.87 4.68
CA LEU A 13 8.68 2.54 5.83
C LEU A 13 9.30 2.09 7.16
N PRO A 14 9.57 3.03 8.09
CA PRO A 14 9.76 2.70 9.50
C PRO A 14 8.47 2.04 10.02
N ARG A 15 8.58 0.86 10.64
CA ARG A 15 7.43 0.07 11.12
C ARG A 15 6.45 0.86 12.00
N ALA A 16 6.93 1.83 12.79
CA ALA A 16 6.10 2.61 13.70
C ALA A 16 5.03 3.44 12.95
N ALA A 17 5.44 4.18 11.93
CA ALA A 17 4.54 5.06 11.19
C ALA A 17 3.54 4.27 10.31
N LEU A 18 3.93 3.07 9.86
CA LEU A 18 3.01 2.15 9.21
C LEU A 18 1.90 1.66 10.16
N ILE A 19 2.25 1.35 11.41
CA ILE A 19 1.28 0.89 12.42
C ILE A 19 0.28 2.00 12.74
N ASP A 20 0.74 3.24 12.93
CA ASP A 20 -0.13 4.40 13.16
C ASP A 20 -1.08 4.65 11.99
N PHE A 21 -0.59 4.49 10.76
CA PHE A 21 -1.43 4.58 9.57
C PHE A 21 -2.51 3.49 9.52
N ILE A 22 -2.12 2.22 9.72
CA ILE A 22 -3.05 1.08 9.74
C ILE A 22 -4.12 1.27 10.84
N ALA A 23 -3.77 1.87 11.96
CA ALA A 23 -4.71 2.14 13.05
C ALA A 23 -5.74 3.23 12.73
N ARG A 24 -5.43 4.14 11.80
CA ARG A 24 -6.29 5.29 11.43
C ARG A 24 -7.12 5.03 10.18
N THR A 25 -6.68 4.14 9.30
CA THR A 25 -7.33 3.88 8.01
C THR A 25 -8.29 2.67 8.11
N PRO A 26 -9.52 2.76 7.58
CA PRO A 26 -10.43 1.62 7.53
C PRO A 26 -9.82 0.42 6.78
N PRO A 27 -9.96 -0.82 7.29
CA PRO A 27 -9.31 -2.01 6.74
C PRO A 27 -9.74 -2.35 5.30
N ASP A 28 -10.92 -1.90 4.88
CA ASP A 28 -11.49 -2.17 3.55
C ASP A 28 -10.98 -1.22 2.46
N GLN A 29 -10.11 -0.28 2.80
CA GLN A 29 -9.61 0.75 1.87
C GLN A 29 -8.13 0.58 1.50
N PHE A 30 -7.46 -0.44 2.06
CA PHE A 30 -6.06 -0.69 1.81
C PHE A 30 -5.70 -2.17 1.74
N VAL A 31 -4.64 -2.44 0.99
CA VAL A 31 -3.94 -3.72 1.04
C VAL A 31 -2.44 -3.45 1.06
N PHE A 32 -1.72 -4.15 1.93
CA PHE A 32 -0.27 -4.16 1.95
C PHE A 32 0.25 -5.54 1.58
N VAL A 33 1.29 -5.55 0.76
CA VAL A 33 2.03 -6.72 0.32
C VAL A 33 3.46 -6.56 0.86
N VAL A 34 3.82 -7.44 1.79
CA VAL A 34 5.09 -7.41 2.53
C VAL A 34 5.93 -8.62 2.12
N PRO A 35 6.79 -8.48 1.10
CA PRO A 35 7.77 -9.51 0.78
C PRO A 35 8.85 -9.63 1.87
N PRO A 36 9.64 -10.71 1.87
CA PRO A 36 10.81 -10.80 2.73
C PRO A 36 11.81 -9.70 2.36
N GLY A 37 11.98 -8.70 3.23
CA GLY A 37 12.91 -7.60 2.99
C GLY A 37 12.55 -6.31 3.74
N PRO A 38 13.22 -5.20 3.40
CA PRO A 38 12.98 -3.88 3.99
C PRO A 38 11.83 -3.11 3.33
N TYR A 39 11.29 -3.64 2.23
CA TYR A 39 10.27 -2.98 1.42
C TYR A 39 8.87 -3.43 1.81
N ILE A 40 7.96 -2.48 1.79
CA ILE A 40 6.53 -2.71 1.85
C ILE A 40 5.88 -2.13 0.61
N TYR A 41 4.91 -2.85 0.10
CA TYR A 41 4.13 -2.43 -1.04
C TYR A 41 2.69 -2.27 -0.58
N GLY A 42 1.96 -1.33 -1.13
CA GLY A 42 0.56 -1.19 -0.80
C GLY A 42 -0.27 -0.63 -1.94
N LEU A 43 -1.58 -0.74 -1.79
CA LEU A 43 -2.57 -0.15 -2.67
C LEU A 43 -3.69 0.46 -1.84
N PHE A 44 -4.09 1.66 -2.26
CA PHE A 44 -5.15 2.45 -1.65
C PHE A 44 -6.24 2.79 -2.66
N LEU A 45 -7.47 2.80 -2.17
CA LEU A 45 -8.65 3.17 -2.97
C LEU A 45 -9.05 4.64 -2.89
N SER A 46 -8.38 5.46 -2.08
CA SER A 46 -8.71 6.89 -1.99
C SER A 46 -7.49 7.78 -2.23
N GLU A 47 -7.70 8.87 -2.97
CA GLU A 47 -6.72 9.94 -3.18
C GLU A 47 -6.33 10.61 -1.85
N ASP A 48 -7.26 10.68 -0.88
CA ASP A 48 -7.00 11.21 0.47
C ASP A 48 -5.84 10.49 1.17
N VAL A 49 -5.69 9.20 0.89
CA VAL A 49 -4.65 8.38 1.49
C VAL A 49 -3.29 8.65 0.85
N ALA A 50 -3.27 8.92 -0.46
CA ALA A 50 -2.04 9.33 -1.13
C ALA A 50 -1.57 10.70 -0.65
N GLU A 51 -2.48 11.65 -0.43
CA GLU A 51 -2.15 12.94 0.18
C GLU A 51 -1.63 12.79 1.61
N PHE A 52 -2.26 11.94 2.43
CA PHE A 52 -1.74 11.62 3.76
C PHE A 52 -0.30 11.09 3.68
N LEU A 53 -0.02 10.18 2.74
CA LEU A 53 1.31 9.60 2.61
C LEU A 53 2.35 10.62 2.17
N CYS A 54 2.03 11.46 1.19
CA CYS A 54 2.93 12.51 0.73
C CYS A 54 3.23 13.56 1.81
N ASN A 55 2.28 13.80 2.72
CA ASN A 55 2.45 14.76 3.82
C ASN A 55 3.22 14.18 5.01
N GLU A 56 2.98 12.91 5.35
CA GLU A 56 3.56 12.27 6.53
C GLU A 56 4.89 11.56 6.23
N PHE A 57 5.18 11.25 4.96
CA PHE A 57 6.37 10.50 4.57
C PHE A 57 7.22 11.24 3.53
N PRO A 58 8.55 11.29 3.72
CA PRO A 58 9.44 11.88 2.73
C PRO A 58 9.36 11.11 1.40
N PRO A 59 9.34 11.81 0.25
CA PRO A 59 9.29 11.19 -1.07
C PRO A 59 10.51 10.29 -1.35
N ASP A 60 11.64 10.48 -0.67
CA ASP A 60 12.82 9.62 -0.79
C ASP A 60 12.57 8.16 -0.37
N HIS A 61 11.50 7.90 0.37
CA HIS A 61 11.13 6.56 0.84
C HIS A 61 9.89 5.99 0.16
N PHE A 62 9.36 6.67 -0.87
CA PHE A 62 8.08 6.35 -1.49
C PHE A 62 8.16 6.40 -3.02
N GLU A 63 7.76 5.31 -3.67
CA GLU A 63 7.77 5.15 -5.12
C GLU A 63 6.37 4.69 -5.57
N ILE A 64 5.71 5.44 -6.46
CA ILE A 64 4.45 5.00 -7.07
C ILE A 64 4.78 3.92 -8.10
N ILE A 65 4.13 2.76 -7.96
CA ILE A 65 4.34 1.62 -8.84
C ILE A 65 3.04 1.24 -9.55
N PRO A 66 3.11 0.54 -10.70
CA PRO A 66 1.91 0.01 -11.34
C PRO A 66 1.24 -1.06 -10.46
N VAL A 67 -0.10 -1.04 -10.40
CA VAL A 67 -0.91 -2.05 -9.68
C VAL A 67 -0.58 -3.49 -10.13
N ALA A 68 -0.22 -3.68 -11.40
CA ALA A 68 0.18 -4.96 -11.94
C ALA A 68 1.41 -5.56 -11.22
N GLU A 69 2.38 -4.72 -10.83
CA GLU A 69 3.58 -5.16 -10.10
C GLU A 69 3.20 -5.64 -8.70
N LEU A 70 2.28 -4.94 -8.03
CA LEU A 70 1.76 -5.34 -6.73
C LEU A 70 1.06 -6.71 -6.79
N ARG A 71 0.27 -6.95 -7.84
CA ARG A 71 -0.40 -8.25 -8.06
C ARG A 71 0.60 -9.39 -8.27
N THR A 72 1.66 -9.14 -9.05
CA THR A 72 2.73 -10.12 -9.25
C THR A 72 3.41 -10.45 -7.93
N LEU A 73 3.75 -9.44 -7.12
CA LEU A 73 4.36 -9.65 -5.80
C LEU A 73 3.45 -10.40 -4.85
N ALA A 74 2.15 -10.13 -4.85
CA ALA A 74 1.19 -10.83 -4.00
C ALA A 74 1.07 -12.35 -4.32
N GLY A 75 1.50 -12.78 -5.50
CA GLY A 75 1.53 -14.18 -5.92
C GLY A 75 2.77 -14.95 -5.48
N ASP A 76 3.80 -14.27 -4.94
CA ASP A 76 5.10 -14.88 -4.66
C ASP A 76 5.13 -15.63 -3.31
N ALA A 77 5.91 -16.71 -3.26
CA ALA A 77 5.99 -17.54 -2.06
C ALA A 77 6.73 -16.82 -0.93
N GLY A 78 6.09 -16.69 0.24
CA GLY A 78 6.68 -16.05 1.43
C GLY A 78 6.28 -14.59 1.64
N VAL A 79 5.41 -14.05 0.81
CA VAL A 79 4.84 -12.71 0.93
C VAL A 79 3.69 -12.71 1.94
N ARG A 80 3.64 -11.69 2.80
CA ARG A 80 2.52 -11.48 3.74
C ARG A 80 1.60 -10.41 3.20
N ILE A 81 0.30 -10.66 3.24
CA ILE A 81 -0.71 -9.69 2.83
C ILE A 81 -1.45 -9.20 4.08
N TRP A 82 -1.57 -7.89 4.24
CA TRP A 82 -2.33 -7.25 5.32
C TRP A 82 -3.44 -6.36 4.73
N GLY A 83 -4.59 -6.29 5.38
CA GLY A 83 -5.75 -5.54 4.88
C GLY A 83 -6.63 -6.34 3.91
N ALA A 84 -7.37 -5.63 3.06
CA ALA A 84 -8.38 -6.21 2.18
C ALA A 84 -7.76 -6.81 0.91
N ARG A 85 -7.48 -8.12 0.94
CA ARG A 85 -6.89 -8.86 -0.21
C ARG A 85 -7.69 -8.69 -1.52
N GLY A 86 -9.01 -8.58 -1.45
CA GLY A 86 -9.87 -8.40 -2.63
C GLY A 86 -9.57 -7.12 -3.42
N LEU A 87 -8.86 -6.15 -2.82
CA LEU A 87 -8.41 -4.95 -3.53
C LEU A 87 -7.33 -5.24 -4.59
N LEU A 88 -6.64 -6.37 -4.48
CA LEU A 88 -5.69 -6.81 -5.51
C LEU A 88 -6.39 -7.30 -6.78
N GLU A 89 -7.69 -7.57 -6.73
CA GLU A 89 -8.50 -8.10 -7.84
C GLU A 89 -9.26 -7.01 -8.61
N LEU A 90 -9.28 -5.76 -8.09
CA LEU A 90 -9.82 -4.55 -8.75
C LEU A 90 -8.88 -4.08 -9.84
#